data_AF-A0A431PQI8-F1
#
_entry.id   AF-A0A431PQI8-F1
#
_cell.length_a   1.000
_cell.length_b   1.000
_cell.length_c   1.000
_cell.angle_alpha   90.00
_cell.angle_beta   90.00
_cell.angle_gamma   90.00
#
_symmetry.space_group_name_H-M   'P 1'
#
loop_
_entity.id
_entity.type
_entity.pdbx_description
1 polymer ?
#
loop_
_entity_poly.entity_id
_entity_poly.type
_entity_poly.pdbx_seq_one_letter_code
_entity_poly.pdbx_strand_id
1 'polypeptide(L)' 'MLDRALEPGVDLPELLAEVARHYLSCAMTAAHGNKTRAAVMLGLPSYQTLANWLEKYGVCFPKP' A
#
# COMPACT_ATOMS: atom_id res chain seq x y z
N MET A 1 -0.96 -0.07 -14.84
CA MET A 1 -0.49 -1.24 -14.08
C MET A 1 -1.11 -2.56 -14.57
N LEU A 2 -2.33 -2.57 -15.12
CA LEU A 2 -3.07 -3.82 -15.40
C LEU A 2 -2.92 -4.37 -16.84
N ASP A 3 -2.12 -3.73 -17.69
CA ASP A 3 -1.98 -4.08 -19.11
C ASP A 3 -0.57 -4.59 -19.45
N ARG A 4 0.09 -5.28 -18.51
CA ARG A 4 1.44 -5.84 -18.74
C ARG A 4 1.36 -7.06 -19.64
N ALA A 5 2.29 -7.15 -20.60
CA ALA A 5 2.45 -8.35 -21.41
C ALA A 5 2.83 -9.55 -20.52
N LEU A 6 2.23 -10.71 -20.80
CA LEU A 6 2.47 -11.95 -20.05
C LEU A 6 3.75 -12.67 -20.48
N GLU A 7 4.31 -12.30 -21.63
CA GLU A 7 5.55 -12.85 -22.19
C GLU A 7 6.72 -11.89 -21.92
N PRO A 8 7.85 -12.36 -21.39
CA PRO A 8 8.25 -13.76 -21.10
C PRO A 8 7.80 -14.28 -19.72
N GLY A 9 7.01 -13.50 -18.98
CA GLY A 9 6.49 -13.83 -17.66
C GLY A 9 6.20 -12.56 -16.87
N VAL A 10 5.21 -12.61 -15.97
CA VAL A 10 4.93 -11.51 -15.04
C VAL A 10 5.37 -11.93 -13.64
N ASP A 11 6.19 -11.09 -13.02
CA ASP A 11 6.43 -11.16 -11.58
C ASP A 11 5.19 -10.65 -10.85
N LEU A 12 4.23 -11.56 -10.65
CA LEU A 12 2.97 -11.26 -10.00
C LEU A 12 3.16 -10.77 -8.54
N PRO A 13 4.04 -11.38 -7.72
CA PRO A 13 4.38 -10.85 -6.41
C PRO A 13 4.82 -9.38 -6.44
N GLU A 14 5.73 -9.00 -7.34
CA GLU A 14 6.22 -7.63 -7.44
C GLU A 14 5.13 -6.68 -7.96
N LEU A 15 4.30 -7.12 -8.93
CA LEU A 15 3.18 -6.32 -9.40
C LEU A 15 2.18 -6.01 -8.27
N LEU A 16 1.83 -7.01 -7.45
CA LEU A 16 0.97 -6.81 -6.30
C LEU A 16 1.63 -5.90 -5.25
N ALA A 17 2.95 -6.01 -5.07
CA ALA A 17 3.70 -5.11 -4.18
C ALA A 17 3.68 -3.67 -4.70
N GLU A 18 3.80 -3.46 -6.01
CA GLU A 18 3.72 -2.14 -6.66
C GLU A 18 2.35 -1.49 -6.43
N VAL A 19 1.27 -2.26 -6.65
CA VAL A 19 -0.11 -1.82 -6.38
C VAL A 19 -0.30 -1.50 -4.89
N ALA A 20 0.19 -2.37 -4.00
CA ALA A 20 0.07 -2.16 -2.56
C ALA A 20 0.80 -0.87 -2.12
N ARG A 21 2.06 -0.68 -2.54
CA ARG A 21 2.84 0.53 -2.22
C ARG A 21 2.14 1.81 -2.67
N HIS A 22 1.56 1.79 -3.88
CA HIS A 22 0.82 2.92 -4.42
C HIS A 22 -0.34 3.32 -3.51
N TYR A 23 -1.26 2.40 -3.23
CA TYR A 23 -2.44 2.72 -2.42
C TYR A 23 -2.13 3.01 -0.96
N LEU A 24 -1.11 2.35 -0.38
CA LEU A 24 -0.62 2.67 0.97
C LEU A 24 -0.12 4.11 1.06
N SER A 25 0.69 4.55 0.10
CA SER A 25 1.21 5.93 0.05
C SER A 25 0.08 6.95 -0.16
N CYS A 26 -0.85 6.67 -1.09
CA CYS A 26 -1.99 7.54 -1.35
C CYS A 26 -2.89 7.68 -0.12
N ALA A 27 -3.23 6.58 0.55
CA ALA A 27 -4.06 6.61 1.75
C ALA A 27 -3.39 7.36 2.90
N MET A 28 -2.09 7.15 3.12
CA MET A 28 -1.34 7.87 4.16
C MET A 28 -1.28 9.38 3.87
N THR A 29 -1.12 9.76 2.60
CA THR A 29 -1.14 11.17 2.16
C THR A 29 -2.52 11.79 2.36
N ALA A 30 -3.58 11.15 1.88
CA ALA A 30 -4.96 11.61 2.02
C ALA A 30 -5.42 11.66 3.49
N ALA A 31 -4.86 10.81 4.34
CA ALA A 31 -5.11 10.80 5.78
C ALA A 31 -4.20 11.75 6.58
N HIS A 32 -3.31 12.51 5.93
CA HIS A 32 -2.31 13.37 6.58
C HIS A 32 -1.51 12.63 7.67
N GLY A 33 -1.07 11.41 7.36
CA GLY A 33 -0.30 10.57 8.28
C GLY A 33 -1.13 9.82 9.34
N ASN A 34 -2.45 10.03 9.42
CA ASN A 34 -3.31 9.32 10.37
C ASN A 34 -3.56 7.87 9.93
N LYS A 35 -2.84 6.93 10.56
CA LYS A 35 -2.91 5.49 10.27
C LYS A 35 -4.31 4.89 10.47
N THR A 36 -5.09 5.35 11.45
CA THR A 36 -6.45 4.85 11.67
C THR A 36 -7.35 5.24 10.51
N ARG A 37 -7.29 6.51 10.07
CA ARG A 37 -8.06 6.99 8.92
C ARG A 37 -7.62 6.34 7.61
N ALA A 38 -6.32 6.17 7.39
CA ALA A 38 -5.80 5.46 6.23
C ALA A 38 -6.24 3.99 6.19
N ALA A 39 -6.27 3.29 7.33
CA ALA A 39 -6.76 1.91 7.41
C ALA A 39 -8.23 1.82 6.98
N VAL A 40 -9.08 2.74 7.44
CA VAL A 40 -10.50 2.82 7.02
C VAL A 40 -10.63 3.08 5.52
N MET A 41 -9.85 4.01 4.96
CA MET A 41 -9.84 4.29 3.51
C MET A 41 -9.48 3.07 2.66
N LEU A 42 -8.59 2.21 3.17
CA LEU A 42 -8.17 0.98 2.50
C LEU A 42 -9.04 -0.24 2.85
N GLY A 43 -10.09 -0.06 3.65
CA GLY A 43 -10.95 -1.16 4.10
C GLY A 43 -10.23 -2.19 5.00
N LEU A 44 -9.14 -1.78 5.64
CA LEU A 44 -8.39 -2.64 6.57
C LEU A 44 -9.06 -2.65 7.95
N PRO A 45 -9.05 -3.80 8.64
CA PRO A 45 -9.77 -3.96 9.91
C PRO A 45 -9.17 -3.16 11.06
N SER A 46 -7.90 -2.75 10.97
CA SER A 46 -7.23 -1.99 12.03
C SER A 46 -6.01 -1.22 11.53
N TYR A 47 -5.55 -0.27 12.36
CA TYR A 47 -4.30 0.44 12.10
C TYR A 47 -3.07 -0.47 12.23
N GLN A 48 -3.13 -1.56 13.01
CA GLN A 48 -2.04 -2.54 13.10
C GLN A 48 -1.89 -3.30 11.78
N THR A 49 -3.00 -3.70 11.16
CA THR A 49 -2.95 -4.32 9.82
C THR A 49 -2.30 -3.37 8.82
N LEU A 50 -2.68 -2.09 8.84
CA LEU A 50 -2.03 -1.07 8.00
C LEU A 50 -0.54 -0.95 8.32
N ALA A 51 -0.15 -0.87 9.59
CA ALA A 51 1.24 -0.74 10.00
C ALA A 51 2.10 -1.90 9.50
N ASN A 52 1.61 -3.13 9.63
CA ASN A 52 2.29 -4.33 9.13
C ASN A 52 2.45 -4.28 7.60
N TRP A 53 1.46 -3.74 6.88
CA TRP A 53 1.55 -3.59 5.42
C TRP A 53 2.55 -2.51 5.01
N LEU A 54 2.56 -1.37 5.69
CA LEU A 54 3.55 -0.30 5.46
C LEU A 54 4.98 -0.83 5.65
N GLU A 55 5.22 -1.62 6.71
CA GLU A 55 6.50 -2.27 6.96
C GLU A 55 6.84 -3.30 5.88
N LYS A 56 5.92 -4.24 5.60
CA LYS A 56 6.09 -5.30 4.60
C LYS A 56 6.45 -4.74 3.22
N TYR A 57 5.84 -3.63 2.83
CA TYR A 57 6.03 -3.03 1.51
C TYR A 57 6.99 -1.82 1.52
N GLY A 58 7.65 -1.52 2.64
CA GLY A 58 8.68 -0.48 2.74
C GLY A 58 8.17 0.95 2.50
N VAL A 59 6.91 1.24 2.81
CA VAL A 59 6.33 2.58 2.63
C VAL A 59 6.55 3.41 3.89
N CYS A 60 7.52 4.34 3.82
CA CYS A 60 7.77 5.29 4.90
C CYS A 60 6.84 6.50 4.77
N PHE A 61 6.24 6.93 5.89
CA PHE A 61 5.49 8.18 5.94
C PHE A 61 6.01 9.01 7.11
N PRO A 62 6.36 10.30 6.90
CA PRO A 62 6.81 11.15 7.98
C PRO A 62 5.70 11.24 9.03
N LYS A 63 6.05 10.97 10.30
CA LYS A 63 5.16 11.31 11.41
C LYS A 63 5.11 12.84 11.51
N PRO A 64 3.92 13.43 11.75
CA PRO A 64 3.84 14.82 12.17
C PRO A 64 4.61 15.03 13.49
#